data_AF-A0A952DUC5-F1
#
_entry.id   AF-A0A952DUC5-F1
#
_cell.length_a   1.000
_cell.length_b   1.000
_cell.length_c   1.000
_cell.angle_alpha   90.00
_cell.angle_beta   90.00
_cell.angle_gamma   90.00
#
_symmetry.space_group_name_H-M   'P 1'
#
loop_
_entity.id
_entity.type
_entity.pdbx_description
1 polymer ?
#
loop_
_entity_poly.entity_id
_entity_poly.type
_entity_poly.pdbx_seq_one_letter_code
_entity_poly.pdbx_strand_id
1 'polypeptide(L)'
;NAASNTNTEATANAAGQSGVEDSQSAKDIVKTAAGSKDHTTLVAAVKAAGLLDALSNAGPFTVFAPTNAAFDKLPAGTVDNLLKPENKGKLEDALGYHTYVGSIKAENMQDGQQLNMVFGGNVTITKKDGKTFVNGSEILASIPTSNGIIHVIGDVLSPPAK
;
A
#
# COMPACT_ATOMS: atom_id res chain seq x y z
N ASN A 1 -22.62 -32.55 -32.01
CA ASN A 1 -22.98 -32.06 -30.66
C ASN A 1 -21.70 -31.65 -29.94
N ALA A 2 -21.49 -30.33 -29.84
CA ALA A 2 -20.63 -29.47 -28.98
C ALA A 2 -19.49 -30.11 -28.13
N ALA A 3 -18.35 -29.47 -27.82
CA ALA A 3 -17.63 -28.24 -28.21
C ALA A 3 -16.30 -28.22 -27.41
N SER A 4 -15.19 -27.75 -28.02
CA SER A 4 -14.03 -26.91 -27.56
C SER A 4 -13.38 -27.12 -26.16
N ASN A 5 -12.07 -26.95 -25.85
CA ASN A 5 -11.03 -25.95 -26.19
C ASN A 5 -9.61 -26.58 -26.01
N THR A 6 -8.66 -26.42 -26.95
CA THR A 6 -7.56 -25.41 -27.00
C THR A 6 -6.53 -25.45 -25.85
N ASN A 7 -5.38 -26.09 -26.10
CA ASN A 7 -4.13 -25.91 -25.35
C ASN A 7 -3.09 -25.35 -26.33
N THR A 8 -2.76 -24.06 -26.19
CA THR A 8 -1.80 -23.33 -27.04
C THR A 8 -0.45 -23.23 -26.33
N GLU A 9 0.60 -23.52 -27.10
CA GLU A 9 2.03 -23.36 -26.85
C GLU A 9 2.46 -21.97 -26.34
N ALA A 10 3.61 -21.89 -25.63
CA ALA A 10 4.72 -21.03 -26.02
C ALA A 10 6.01 -21.26 -25.20
N THR A 11 7.12 -21.00 -25.90
CA THR A 11 8.54 -21.27 -25.63
C THR A 11 9.27 -20.13 -24.91
N ALA A 12 10.50 -20.41 -24.45
CA ALA A 12 11.47 -19.57 -23.77
C ALA A 12 12.08 -18.42 -24.61
N ASN A 13 12.47 -17.30 -23.97
CA ASN A 13 13.83 -16.72 -23.90
C ASN A 13 13.87 -15.19 -23.61
N ALA A 14 14.75 -14.83 -22.67
CA ALA A 14 15.62 -13.64 -22.58
C ALA A 14 15.09 -12.19 -22.73
N ALA A 15 15.58 -11.36 -21.78
CA ALA A 15 15.65 -9.90 -21.74
C ALA A 15 14.38 -9.13 -21.26
N GLY A 16 14.47 -8.60 -20.02
CA GLY A 16 13.59 -7.56 -19.50
C GLY A 16 12.36 -8.06 -18.74
N GLN A 17 12.49 -8.36 -17.45
CA GLN A 17 11.33 -8.57 -16.56
C GLN A 17 10.64 -7.25 -16.17
N SER A 18 10.56 -6.29 -17.08
CA SER A 18 9.81 -5.05 -16.93
C SER A 18 8.81 -4.94 -18.07
N GLY A 19 7.89 -5.90 -18.16
CA GLY A 19 6.96 -5.94 -19.29
C GLY A 19 6.03 -7.14 -19.40
N VAL A 20 5.84 -7.94 -18.33
CA VAL A 20 4.69 -8.84 -18.31
C VAL A 20 3.45 -8.02 -17.98
N GLU A 21 2.73 -7.60 -19.02
CA GLU A 21 1.37 -7.10 -18.90
C GLU A 21 0.47 -8.28 -18.48
N ASP A 22 0.43 -8.56 -17.17
CA ASP A 22 -0.57 -9.48 -16.61
C ASP A 22 -1.96 -8.86 -16.80
N SER A 23 -2.59 -9.33 -17.86
CA SER A 23 -3.98 -9.13 -18.19
C SER A 23 -4.75 -10.27 -17.54
N GLN A 24 -5.57 -9.93 -16.55
CA GLN A 24 -6.67 -10.74 -16.03
C GLN A 24 -6.31 -11.81 -15.01
N SER A 25 -5.85 -11.41 -13.82
CA SER A 25 -6.43 -11.78 -12.51
C SER A 25 -5.64 -11.07 -11.43
N ALA A 26 -6.27 -10.71 -10.30
CA ALA A 26 -5.63 -10.05 -9.15
C ALA A 26 -5.12 -8.61 -9.39
N LYS A 27 -5.91 -7.59 -9.03
CA LYS A 27 -5.37 -6.22 -8.89
C LYS A 27 -4.45 -6.20 -7.68
N ASP A 28 -3.15 -6.10 -7.90
CA ASP A 28 -2.16 -5.88 -6.84
C ASP A 28 -2.45 -4.58 -6.10
N ILE A 29 -1.81 -4.43 -4.94
CA ILE A 29 -1.89 -3.20 -4.13
C ILE A 29 -1.54 -1.98 -4.98
N VAL A 30 -0.46 -2.06 -5.76
CA VAL A 30 0.01 -0.99 -6.63
C VAL A 30 -1.00 -0.71 -7.76
N LYS A 31 -1.58 -1.73 -8.38
CA LYS A 31 -2.54 -1.58 -9.49
C LYS A 31 -3.87 -1.00 -9.00
N THR A 32 -4.29 -1.37 -7.78
CA THR A 32 -5.48 -0.83 -7.11
C THR A 32 -5.28 0.62 -6.70
N ALA A 33 -4.11 0.96 -6.14
CA ALA A 33 -3.75 2.33 -5.81
C ALA A 33 -3.61 3.19 -7.08
N ALA A 34 -2.97 2.67 -8.13
CA ALA A 34 -2.80 3.37 -9.41
C ALA A 34 -4.12 3.58 -10.17
N GLY A 35 -5.08 2.67 -10.02
CA GLY A 35 -6.42 2.81 -10.58
C GLY A 35 -7.32 3.79 -9.83
N SER A 36 -6.91 4.24 -8.63
CA SER A 36 -7.69 5.13 -7.77
C SER A 36 -7.15 6.56 -7.85
N LYS A 37 -8.02 7.53 -8.18
CA LYS A 37 -7.65 8.95 -8.27
C LYS A 37 -7.13 9.52 -6.95
N ASP A 38 -7.55 8.94 -5.84
CA ASP A 38 -7.22 9.38 -4.47
C ASP A 38 -5.84 8.92 -3.97
N HIS A 39 -5.14 8.06 -4.73
CA HIS A 39 -3.85 7.46 -4.33
C HIS A 39 -2.71 7.74 -5.32
N THR A 40 -2.89 8.65 -6.28
CA THR A 40 -1.88 9.01 -7.28
C THR A 40 -0.58 9.53 -6.66
N THR A 41 -0.68 10.33 -5.59
CA THR A 41 0.47 10.86 -4.82
C THR A 41 1.28 9.72 -4.18
N LEU A 42 0.59 8.74 -3.61
CA LEU A 42 1.22 7.56 -3.00
C LEU A 42 1.91 6.70 -4.06
N VAL A 43 1.30 6.47 -5.22
CA VAL A 43 1.94 5.69 -6.30
C VAL A 43 3.19 6.39 -6.84
N ALA A 44 3.15 7.72 -7.01
CA ALA A 44 4.33 8.50 -7.39
C ALA A 44 5.45 8.39 -6.35
N ALA A 45 5.09 8.46 -5.06
CA ALA A 45 6.00 8.25 -3.94
C ALA A 45 6.64 6.85 -3.98
N VAL A 46 5.84 5.78 -4.06
CA VAL A 46 6.32 4.39 -4.14
C VAL A 46 7.25 4.19 -5.32
N LYS A 47 6.96 4.83 -6.46
CA LYS A 47 7.81 4.80 -7.67
C LYS A 47 9.12 5.53 -7.47
N ALA A 48 9.12 6.69 -6.81
CA ALA A 48 10.33 7.43 -6.48
C ALA A 48 11.22 6.69 -5.47
N ALA A 49 10.60 6.02 -4.49
CA ALA A 49 11.27 5.15 -3.52
C ALA A 49 11.86 3.88 -4.18
N GLY A 50 11.24 3.36 -5.23
CA GLY A 50 11.62 2.07 -5.81
C GLY A 50 11.03 0.88 -5.04
N LEU A 51 10.00 1.11 -4.22
CA LEU A 51 9.31 0.08 -3.44
C LEU A 51 8.19 -0.62 -4.23
N LEU A 52 7.98 -0.27 -5.51
CA LEU A 52 6.97 -0.93 -6.36
C LEU A 52 7.17 -2.44 -6.38
N ASP A 53 8.41 -2.89 -6.57
CA ASP A 53 8.74 -4.31 -6.69
C ASP A 53 8.48 -5.05 -5.36
N ALA A 54 8.85 -4.42 -4.24
CA ALA A 54 8.61 -4.95 -2.90
C ALA A 54 7.11 -5.07 -2.57
N LEU A 55 6.29 -4.10 -2.99
CA LEU A 55 4.84 -4.06 -2.78
C LEU A 55 4.06 -4.90 -3.81
N SER A 56 4.66 -5.19 -4.95
CA SER A 56 4.14 -6.11 -5.96
C SER A 56 4.52 -7.57 -5.69
N ASN A 57 5.47 -7.84 -4.79
CA ASN A 57 5.89 -9.20 -4.50
C ASN A 57 4.76 -10.02 -3.84
N ALA A 58 4.78 -11.34 -4.06
CA ALA A 58 3.76 -12.25 -3.57
C ALA A 58 3.87 -12.47 -2.06
N GLY A 59 3.05 -11.77 -1.29
CA GLY A 59 2.90 -11.96 0.15
C GLY A 59 1.64 -11.25 0.64
N PRO A 60 1.03 -11.68 1.75
CA PRO A 60 -0.06 -10.93 2.33
C PRO A 60 0.47 -9.63 2.94
N PHE A 61 0.27 -8.49 2.28
CA PHE A 61 0.67 -7.17 2.78
C PHE A 61 -0.55 -6.34 3.19
N THR A 62 -0.48 -5.70 4.35
CA THR A 62 -1.47 -4.71 4.73
C THR A 62 -0.86 -3.33 4.58
N VAL A 63 -1.36 -2.55 3.63
CA VAL A 63 -0.85 -1.21 3.33
C VAL A 63 -1.85 -0.16 3.77
N PHE A 64 -1.41 0.74 4.63
CA PHE A 64 -2.19 1.90 5.04
C PHE A 64 -1.96 3.01 4.01
N ALA A 65 -2.92 3.21 3.11
CA ALA A 65 -2.81 4.21 2.05
C ALA A 65 -3.52 5.50 2.49
N PRO A 66 -2.77 6.60 2.76
CA PRO A 66 -3.38 7.91 2.91
C PRO A 66 -4.10 8.35 1.62
N THR A 67 -5.25 9.01 1.80
CA THR A 67 -5.94 9.71 0.72
C THR A 67 -5.24 11.02 0.36
N ASN A 68 -5.49 11.56 -0.82
CA ASN A 68 -5.06 12.92 -1.14
C ASN A 68 -5.55 13.96 -0.11
N ALA A 69 -6.73 13.76 0.50
CA ALA A 69 -7.21 14.61 1.59
C ALA A 69 -6.34 14.52 2.86
N ALA A 70 -5.77 13.36 3.15
CA ALA A 70 -4.80 13.19 4.23
C ALA A 70 -3.51 13.99 3.97
N PHE A 71 -3.04 13.96 2.71
CA PHE A 71 -1.89 14.77 2.29
C PHE A 71 -2.20 16.28 2.32
N ASP A 72 -3.44 16.68 2.00
CA ASP A 72 -3.88 18.08 2.02
C ASP A 72 -4.02 18.65 3.45
N LYS A 73 -4.33 17.79 4.44
CA LYS A 73 -4.31 18.16 5.86
C LYS A 73 -2.91 18.47 6.39
N LEU A 74 -1.86 17.95 5.74
CA LEU A 74 -0.50 18.29 6.12
C LEU A 74 -0.20 19.73 5.71
N PRO A 75 0.61 20.47 6.47
CA PRO A 75 0.98 21.83 6.11
C PRO A 75 1.60 21.85 4.72
N ALA A 76 1.16 22.82 3.90
CA ALA A 76 1.61 23.00 2.52
C ALA A 76 3.15 23.00 2.46
N GLY A 77 3.72 22.12 1.64
CA GLY A 77 5.16 21.90 1.53
C GLY A 77 5.68 20.64 2.24
N THR A 78 4.87 19.95 3.05
CA THR A 78 5.23 18.64 3.63
C THR A 78 5.21 17.55 2.57
N VAL A 79 4.17 17.52 1.73
CA VAL A 79 4.04 16.57 0.61
C VAL A 79 5.14 16.78 -0.40
N ASP A 80 5.41 18.04 -0.74
CA ASP A 80 6.49 18.43 -1.65
C ASP A 80 7.85 18.03 -1.06
N ASN A 81 8.08 18.28 0.24
CA ASN A 81 9.26 17.77 0.92
C ASN A 81 9.36 16.25 0.87
N LEU A 82 8.29 15.52 1.17
CA LEU A 82 8.29 14.06 1.13
C LEU A 82 8.64 13.56 -0.28
N LEU A 83 8.09 14.18 -1.32
CA LEU A 83 8.36 13.86 -2.73
C LEU A 83 9.75 14.28 -3.22
N LYS A 84 10.51 15.08 -2.45
CA LYS A 84 11.87 15.45 -2.85
C LYS A 84 12.79 14.23 -2.84
N PRO A 85 13.69 14.12 -3.82
CA PRO A 85 14.68 13.04 -3.86
C PRO A 85 15.62 13.05 -2.64
N GLU A 86 15.86 14.21 -2.04
CA GLU A 86 16.61 14.36 -0.79
C GLU A 86 15.94 13.65 0.39
N ASN A 87 14.61 13.52 0.37
CA ASN A 87 13.83 12.81 1.39
C ASN A 87 13.42 11.42 0.93
N LYS A 88 14.00 10.90 -0.17
CA LYS A 88 13.71 9.55 -0.67
C LYS A 88 13.87 8.50 0.42
N GLY A 89 14.93 8.59 1.23
CA GLY A 89 15.13 7.69 2.38
C GLY A 89 13.99 7.77 3.40
N LYS A 90 13.50 8.97 3.73
CA LYS A 90 12.32 9.16 4.60
C LYS A 90 11.02 8.67 3.96
N LEU A 91 10.94 8.72 2.65
CA LEU A 91 9.77 8.26 1.91
C LEU A 91 9.74 6.73 1.83
N GLU A 92 10.90 6.08 1.68
CA GLU A 92 11.06 4.63 1.87
C GLU A 92 10.69 4.21 3.30
N ASP A 93 11.18 4.96 4.29
CA ASP A 93 10.87 4.82 5.73
C ASP A 93 9.37 4.91 5.97
N ALA A 94 8.73 5.96 5.48
CA ALA A 94 7.30 6.20 5.62
C ALA A 94 6.47 5.12 4.92
N LEU A 95 6.85 4.68 3.72
CA LEU A 95 6.14 3.61 3.00
C LEU A 95 6.26 2.27 3.72
N GLY A 96 7.43 1.94 4.23
CA GLY A 96 7.60 0.75 5.05
C GLY A 96 6.91 0.87 6.41
N TYR A 97 6.75 2.07 6.97
CA TYR A 97 5.96 2.32 8.19
C TYR A 97 4.44 2.22 7.94
N HIS A 98 3.98 2.46 6.71
CA HIS A 98 2.61 2.19 6.29
C HIS A 98 2.39 0.75 5.81
N THR A 99 3.44 -0.08 5.73
CA THR A 99 3.34 -1.45 5.23
C THR A 99 3.56 -2.45 6.37
N TYR A 100 2.54 -3.27 6.60
CA TYR A 100 2.58 -4.37 7.54
C TYR A 100 2.72 -5.70 6.78
N VAL A 101 3.64 -6.56 7.24
CA VAL A 101 3.73 -7.94 6.74
C VAL A 101 2.68 -8.79 7.43
N GLY A 102 1.66 -9.17 6.68
CA GLY A 102 0.50 -9.90 7.17
C GLY A 102 -0.79 -9.32 6.59
N SER A 103 -1.82 -10.15 6.47
CA SER A 103 -3.15 -9.72 6.07
C SER A 103 -4.01 -9.61 7.31
N ILE A 104 -4.31 -8.38 7.72
CA ILE A 104 -5.24 -8.12 8.82
C ILE A 104 -6.32 -7.16 8.35
N LYS A 105 -7.56 -7.63 8.40
CA LYS A 105 -8.73 -6.79 8.13
C LYS A 105 -9.02 -5.92 9.34
N ALA A 106 -9.61 -4.74 9.11
CA ALA A 106 -10.00 -3.81 10.18
C ALA A 106 -11.01 -4.43 11.17
N GLU A 107 -11.82 -5.38 10.71
CA GLU A 107 -12.73 -6.19 11.55
C GLU A 107 -11.99 -7.10 12.55
N ASN A 108 -10.85 -7.66 12.15
CA ASN A 108 -10.02 -8.54 12.98
C ASN A 108 -9.03 -7.77 13.86
N MET A 109 -8.91 -6.44 13.68
CA MET A 109 -8.08 -5.61 14.52
C MET A 109 -8.76 -5.39 15.88
N GLN A 110 -7.98 -5.62 16.95
CA GLN A 110 -8.40 -5.39 18.33
C GLN A 110 -7.96 -3.99 18.81
N ASP A 111 -8.71 -3.42 19.75
CA ASP A 111 -8.29 -2.21 20.43
C ASP A 111 -7.04 -2.45 21.29
N GLY A 112 -6.09 -1.51 21.23
CA GLY A 112 -4.79 -1.65 21.88
C GLY A 112 -3.82 -2.59 21.17
N GLN A 113 -4.18 -3.16 20.02
CA GLN A 113 -3.30 -4.07 19.29
C GLN A 113 -2.15 -3.30 18.65
N GLN A 114 -0.92 -3.76 18.87
CA GLN A 114 0.25 -3.20 18.20
C GLN A 114 0.59 -4.02 16.96
N LEU A 115 0.67 -3.37 15.80
CA LEU A 115 1.19 -3.98 14.57
C LEU A 115 2.65 -3.57 14.38
N ASN A 116 3.50 -4.55 14.12
CA ASN A 116 4.91 -4.34 13.84
C ASN A 116 5.11 -4.14 12.34
N MET A 117 5.47 -2.92 11.94
CA MET A 117 5.64 -2.54 10.54
C MET A 117 6.96 -3.03 9.95
N VAL A 118 6.99 -3.17 8.62
CA VAL A 118 8.19 -3.60 7.85
C VAL A 118 9.41 -2.77 8.19
N PHE A 119 9.23 -1.45 8.32
CA PHE A 119 10.36 -0.53 8.52
C PHE A 119 10.85 -0.45 9.97
N GLY A 120 10.23 -1.19 10.89
CA GLY A 120 10.51 -1.03 12.32
C GLY A 120 9.75 0.17 12.85
N GLY A 121 8.73 -0.14 13.65
CA GLY A 121 7.78 0.84 14.12
C GLY A 121 6.49 0.16 14.53
N ASN A 122 6.04 0.45 15.73
CA ASN A 122 4.80 -0.09 16.29
C ASN A 122 3.71 0.92 15.93
N VAL A 123 2.73 0.52 15.13
CA VAL A 123 1.48 1.27 15.09
C VAL A 123 0.53 0.67 16.10
N THR A 124 -0.15 1.54 16.84
CA THR A 124 -1.17 1.12 17.79
C THR A 124 -2.52 1.22 17.10
N ILE A 125 -3.24 0.12 17.04
CA ILE A 125 -4.62 0.10 16.60
C ILE A 125 -5.52 0.41 17.79
N THR A 126 -6.45 1.32 17.61
CA THR A 126 -7.46 1.68 18.61
C THR A 126 -8.81 1.57 17.98
N LYS A 127 -9.75 0.88 18.62
CA LYS A 127 -11.14 0.81 18.16
C LYS A 127 -11.98 1.71 19.05
N LYS A 128 -12.63 2.71 18.48
CA LYS A 128 -13.48 3.66 19.23
C LYS A 128 -14.78 3.86 18.45
N ASP A 129 -15.92 3.69 19.12
CA ASP A 129 -17.24 3.90 18.53
C ASP A 129 -17.49 3.08 17.23
N GLY A 130 -16.94 1.85 17.17
CA GLY A 130 -17.05 0.98 15.99
C GLY A 130 -16.13 1.36 14.83
N LYS A 131 -15.33 2.42 14.98
CA LYS A 131 -14.31 2.84 14.02
C LYS A 131 -12.92 2.37 14.44
N THR A 132 -12.11 2.02 13.46
CA THR A 132 -10.72 1.60 13.67
C THR A 132 -9.78 2.75 13.38
N PHE A 133 -8.90 3.06 14.34
CA PHE A 133 -7.89 4.09 14.27
C PHE A 133 -6.51 3.45 14.28
N VAL A 134 -5.62 3.87 13.40
CA VAL A 134 -4.23 3.42 13.28
C VAL A 134 -3.35 4.59 13.72
N ASN A 135 -2.73 4.47 14.88
CA ASN A 135 -1.89 5.53 15.46
C ASN A 135 -2.62 6.90 15.49
N GLY A 136 -3.90 6.89 15.85
CA GLY A 136 -4.77 8.09 15.84
C GLY A 136 -5.44 8.42 14.50
N SER A 137 -5.08 7.76 13.41
CA SER A 137 -5.64 7.98 12.07
C SER A 137 -6.84 7.07 11.79
N GLU A 138 -8.00 7.64 11.50
CA GLU A 138 -9.21 6.85 11.17
C GLU A 138 -9.04 6.08 9.84
N ILE A 139 -9.33 4.78 9.86
CA ILE A 139 -9.50 3.97 8.64
C ILE A 139 -10.87 4.32 8.05
N LEU A 140 -10.86 4.95 6.88
CA LEU A 140 -12.04 5.33 6.12
C LEU A 140 -12.61 4.16 5.33
N ALA A 141 -11.74 3.30 4.79
CA ALA A 141 -12.14 2.13 4.01
C ALA A 141 -11.08 1.03 4.04
N SER A 142 -11.49 -0.20 3.80
CA SER A 142 -10.59 -1.35 3.65
C SER A 142 -10.89 -2.03 2.32
N ILE A 143 -9.88 -2.09 1.44
CA ILE A 143 -9.99 -2.67 0.11
C ILE A 143 -9.16 -3.96 0.10
N PRO A 144 -9.80 -5.14 0.08
CA PRO A 144 -9.07 -6.39 -0.11
C PRO A 144 -8.51 -6.45 -1.53
N THR A 145 -7.25 -6.80 -1.64
CA THR A 145 -6.50 -7.02 -2.89
C THR A 145 -5.99 -8.46 -2.91
N SER A 146 -5.40 -8.87 -4.02
CA SER A 146 -4.91 -10.25 -4.12
C SER A 146 -3.60 -10.50 -3.38
N ASN A 147 -2.79 -9.46 -3.19
CA ASN A 147 -1.54 -9.53 -2.40
C ASN A 147 -1.73 -8.89 -1.01
N GLY A 148 -2.95 -8.87 -0.49
CA GLY A 148 -3.25 -8.40 0.86
C GLY A 148 -4.35 -7.34 0.93
N ILE A 149 -4.24 -6.33 1.78
CA ILE A 149 -5.34 -5.38 2.07
C ILE A 149 -4.82 -3.95 2.07
N ILE A 150 -5.53 -3.05 1.40
CA ILE A 150 -5.31 -1.60 1.49
C ILE A 150 -6.28 -1.02 2.51
N HIS A 151 -5.77 -0.40 3.58
CA HIS A 151 -6.57 0.41 4.48
C HIS A 151 -6.41 1.88 4.10
N VAL A 152 -7.48 2.47 3.62
CA VAL A 152 -7.55 3.89 3.31
C VAL A 152 -7.63 4.66 4.62
N ILE A 153 -6.63 5.50 4.91
CA ILE A 153 -6.59 6.33 6.10
C ILE A 153 -6.73 7.82 5.75
N GLY A 154 -7.36 8.56 6.65
CA GLY A 154 -7.58 10.00 6.52
C GLY A 154 -6.42 10.88 6.99
N ASP A 155 -5.29 10.28 7.37
CA ASP A 155 -4.09 10.96 7.87
C ASP A 155 -2.82 10.25 7.36
N VAL A 156 -1.67 10.93 7.39
CA VAL A 156 -0.39 10.36 6.95
C VAL A 156 0.42 9.96 8.18
N LEU A 157 0.79 8.68 8.27
CA LEU A 157 1.66 8.21 9.34
C LEU A 157 3.11 8.62 9.07
N SER A 158 3.59 9.63 9.80
CA SER A 158 5.02 9.95 9.75
C SER A 158 5.79 9.00 10.68
N PRO A 159 6.86 8.34 10.21
CA PRO A 159 7.77 7.67 11.12
C PRO A 159 8.38 8.72 12.07
N PRO A 160 8.63 8.38 13.34
CA PRO A 160 9.37 9.26 14.24
C PRO A 160 10.76 9.49 13.64
N ALA A 161 11.14 10.75 13.46
CA ALA A 161 12.46 11.12 12.95
C ALA A 161 13.52 10.44 13.84
N LYS A 162 14.35 9.60 13.23
CA LYS A 162 15.46 8.93 13.88
C LYS A 162 16.58 9.90 14.22
#